data_AF-A0A8S8ZHV3-F1
#
_entry.id   AF-A0A8S8ZHV3-F1
#
_cell.length_a   1.000
_cell.length_b   1.000
_cell.length_c   1.000
_cell.angle_alpha   90.00
_cell.angle_beta   90.00
_cell.angle_gamma   90.00
#
_symmetry.space_group_name_H-M   'P 1'
#
loop_
_entity.id
_entity.type
_entity.pdbx_description
1 polymer ?
#
loop_
_entity_poly.entity_id
_entity_poly.type
_entity_poly.pdbx_seq_one_letter_code
_entity_poly.pdbx_strand_id
1 'polypeptide(L)'
;MQRFLLLPNHFSGSCLSANQQPFSHFLIQTCDSCTLNATVLKKAEDPFDFYIFNSDVFIVKDEVLNTSALHINLTRKPDTGLQGDMEHQSCFLYPAMVNYSPSLDLDGFFQFQNSSWKSDTAVSLLNLNQIDIFETISTNLYQSASLARFTGNPGRWTMNNVGFLSNIYFATDPGFQSSEEPEHLMYTDPMDNLINSFRDLALRMSVREAQEKNDGKLSTELVVAQNVSYVSNTTRAEYATDEDALALGVVVSLIGPVATLVLFWGFWRLGRKVTMSPLEVINAMSVSPATGAQNGTEVAGIFADSKGNVEGAAVADYVRSKETAGSGEPKLQYGVVEETGRLGMVVVNGVLPERRGVRRPMKGEVL
;
A
#
# COMPACT_ATOMS: atom_id res chain seq x y z
N MET A 1 -7.64 40.58 55.83
CA MET A 1 -8.54 41.69 56.22
C MET A 1 -8.98 42.35 54.92
N GLN A 2 -10.23 42.47 54.48
CA GLN A 2 -11.58 42.44 55.09
C GLN A 2 -12.54 41.55 54.25
N ARG A 3 -13.64 41.08 54.87
CA ARG A 3 -14.77 40.36 54.26
C ARG A 3 -15.97 41.32 54.10
N PHE A 4 -16.81 41.14 53.07
CA PHE A 4 -18.30 41.28 53.04
C PHE A 4 -18.77 40.80 51.63
N LEU A 5 -19.59 39.75 51.39
CA LEU A 5 -21.02 39.39 51.67
C LEU A 5 -22.04 39.85 50.57
N LEU A 6 -22.46 38.86 49.75
CA LEU A 6 -23.70 38.57 48.97
C LEU A 6 -24.64 39.66 48.35
N LEU A 7 -24.84 39.56 47.01
CA LEU A 7 -26.05 39.58 46.09
C LEU A 7 -27.39 40.26 46.52
N PRO A 8 -28.39 40.63 45.63
CA PRO A 8 -28.59 40.42 44.17
C PRO A 8 -29.30 41.57 43.31
N ASN A 9 -29.47 41.30 42.00
CA ASN A 9 -30.55 41.68 41.02
C ASN A 9 -30.67 43.05 40.27
N HIS A 10 -30.65 42.92 38.91
CA HIS A 10 -31.37 43.63 37.82
C HIS A 10 -31.38 45.18 37.68
N PHE A 11 -30.71 45.74 36.65
CA PHE A 11 -31.30 46.33 35.43
C PHE A 11 -30.24 46.98 34.49
N SER A 12 -30.63 47.09 33.22
CA SER A 12 -29.94 47.59 32.01
C SER A 12 -29.35 49.02 32.09
N GLY A 13 -28.22 49.26 31.39
CA GLY A 13 -27.75 50.60 31.02
C GLY A 13 -26.26 50.66 30.66
N SER A 14 -25.95 50.78 29.36
CA SER A 14 -24.61 50.87 28.77
C SER A 14 -23.85 52.14 29.17
N CYS A 15 -22.55 52.00 29.52
CA CYS A 15 -21.52 53.00 29.26
C CYS A 15 -20.13 52.36 29.30
N LEU A 16 -19.38 52.55 28.22
CA LEU A 16 -17.97 52.19 28.06
C LEU A 16 -17.11 52.79 29.19
N SER A 17 -16.35 51.92 29.86
CA SER A 17 -15.10 52.29 30.53
C SER A 17 -14.10 51.16 30.27
N ALA A 18 -12.98 51.52 29.65
CA ALA A 18 -11.90 50.62 29.30
C ALA A 18 -11.15 50.19 30.56
N ASN A 19 -11.36 48.95 31.02
CA ASN A 19 -10.31 48.20 31.67
C ASN A 19 -10.67 46.71 31.72
N GLN A 20 -9.81 45.89 31.09
CA GLN A 20 -9.89 44.44 30.97
C GLN A 20 -11.16 43.90 30.33
N GLN A 21 -11.21 43.96 28.99
CA GLN A 21 -12.01 43.00 28.24
C GLN A 21 -11.47 41.60 28.51
N PRO A 22 -12.30 40.62 28.90
CA PRO A 22 -11.89 39.22 28.82
C PRO A 22 -11.58 38.95 27.36
N PHE A 23 -10.35 38.52 27.07
CA PHE A 23 -9.98 38.18 25.70
C PHE A 23 -10.87 37.03 25.22
N SER A 24 -11.84 37.35 24.36
CA SER A 24 -12.70 36.37 23.71
C SER A 24 -11.88 35.71 22.61
N HIS A 25 -11.23 34.60 22.94
CA HIS A 25 -10.40 33.84 22.02
C HIS A 25 -11.21 32.75 21.31
N PHE A 26 -11.03 32.72 19.99
CA PHE A 26 -11.42 31.67 19.07
C PHE A 26 -10.92 30.32 19.58
N LEU A 27 -11.80 29.35 19.85
CA LEU A 27 -11.35 27.99 20.14
C LEU A 27 -12.40 26.89 20.05
N ILE A 28 -11.93 25.71 19.68
CA ILE A 28 -12.71 24.54 19.40
C ILE A 28 -13.33 23.98 20.69
N GLN A 29 -14.66 23.91 20.77
CA GLN A 29 -15.40 23.13 21.74
C GLN A 29 -15.51 21.68 21.26
N THR A 30 -15.07 20.77 22.11
CA THR A 30 -15.20 19.32 21.98
C THR A 30 -16.58 18.87 22.47
N CYS A 31 -17.28 18.05 21.68
CA CYS A 31 -18.56 17.48 22.08
C CYS A 31 -18.45 16.42 23.18
N ASP A 32 -19.50 16.37 24.02
CA ASP A 32 -19.77 15.42 25.11
C ASP A 32 -19.99 13.95 24.66
N SER A 33 -19.65 13.57 23.42
CA SER A 33 -19.91 12.22 22.91
C SER A 33 -18.88 11.78 21.86
N CYS A 34 -17.69 11.38 22.32
CA CYS A 34 -16.88 10.44 21.56
C CYS A 34 -17.63 9.10 21.53
N THR A 35 -18.21 8.76 20.39
CA THR A 35 -18.86 7.44 20.24
C THR A 35 -17.78 6.40 20.01
N LEU A 36 -17.84 5.31 20.79
CA LEU A 36 -16.92 4.18 20.69
C LEU A 36 -17.69 2.99 20.12
N ASN A 37 -17.36 2.62 18.88
CA ASN A 37 -17.90 1.44 18.23
C ASN A 37 -16.78 0.41 18.05
N ALA A 38 -16.96 -0.76 18.64
CA ALA A 38 -16.03 -1.88 18.46
C ALA A 38 -16.40 -2.67 17.19
N THR A 39 -15.41 -2.94 16.33
CA THR A 39 -15.59 -3.82 15.17
C THR A 39 -14.64 -5.01 15.27
N VAL A 40 -15.18 -6.22 15.24
CA VAL A 40 -14.40 -7.46 15.40
C VAL A 40 -13.76 -7.85 14.07
N LEU A 41 -12.43 -7.98 14.03
CA LEU A 41 -11.74 -8.54 12.87
C LEU A 41 -11.81 -10.07 12.91
N LYS A 42 -12.39 -10.69 11.88
CA LYS A 42 -12.36 -12.15 11.69
C LYS A 42 -11.17 -12.53 10.81
N LYS A 43 -10.49 -13.62 11.18
CA LYS A 43 -9.43 -14.24 10.39
C LYS A 43 -9.96 -14.60 8.99
N ALA A 44 -9.46 -13.94 7.95
CA ALA A 44 -9.74 -14.30 6.57
C ALA A 44 -8.65 -15.23 6.01
N GLU A 45 -9.00 -16.07 5.04
CA GLU A 45 -8.14 -17.15 4.50
C GLU A 45 -7.29 -16.73 3.27
N ASP A 46 -7.45 -15.51 2.77
CA ASP A 46 -6.78 -15.00 1.55
C ASP A 46 -5.69 -13.93 1.87
N PRO A 47 -4.80 -13.55 0.94
CA PRO A 47 -3.93 -12.39 1.13
C PRO A 47 -4.77 -11.10 1.10
N PHE A 48 -5.02 -10.50 2.27
CA PHE A 48 -5.74 -9.23 2.40
C PHE A 48 -4.86 -8.17 3.05
N ASP A 49 -5.15 -6.93 2.67
CA ASP A 49 -4.68 -5.74 3.35
C ASP A 49 -5.70 -5.35 4.41
N PHE A 50 -5.24 -4.99 5.60
CA PHE A 50 -6.11 -4.40 6.61
C PHE A 50 -5.45 -3.22 7.31
N TYR A 51 -6.28 -2.26 7.68
CA TYR A 51 -5.84 -1.10 8.46
C TYR A 51 -5.78 -1.49 9.94
N ILE A 52 -4.61 -1.36 10.54
CA ILE A 52 -4.42 -1.52 12.00
C ILE A 52 -4.62 -0.17 12.70
N PHE A 53 -4.36 0.90 11.98
CA PHE A 53 -4.57 2.27 12.41
C PHE A 53 -5.03 3.11 11.23
N ASN A 54 -6.04 3.95 11.46
CA ASN A 54 -6.46 4.96 10.52
C ASN A 54 -6.94 6.20 11.29
N SER A 55 -6.44 7.36 10.91
CA SER A 55 -6.83 8.66 11.43
C SER A 55 -7.17 9.54 10.24
N ASP A 56 -8.44 9.89 10.12
CA ASP A 56 -8.97 10.77 9.09
C ASP A 56 -9.57 12.01 9.74
N VAL A 57 -9.29 13.17 9.16
CA VAL A 57 -9.83 14.45 9.61
C VAL A 57 -10.41 15.19 8.42
N PHE A 58 -11.65 15.65 8.55
CA PHE A 58 -12.36 16.38 7.49
C PHE A 58 -13.40 17.32 8.07
N ILE A 59 -13.86 18.30 7.29
CA ILE A 59 -14.94 19.21 7.71
C ILE A 59 -16.30 18.56 7.45
N VAL A 60 -17.19 18.66 8.43
CA VAL A 60 -18.62 18.33 8.28
C VAL A 60 -19.44 19.58 8.54
N LYS A 61 -20.42 19.84 7.68
CA LYS A 61 -21.42 20.89 7.93
C LYS A 61 -22.54 20.32 8.79
N ASP A 62 -22.78 20.96 9.92
CA ASP A 62 -23.90 20.63 10.80
C ASP A 62 -25.10 21.51 10.42
N GLU A 63 -26.11 20.89 9.80
CA GLU A 63 -27.32 21.60 9.35
C GLU A 63 -28.16 22.10 10.53
N VAL A 64 -28.10 21.45 11.69
CA VAL A 64 -28.90 21.81 12.87
C VAL A 64 -28.35 23.06 13.52
N LEU A 65 -27.02 23.14 13.64
CA LEU A 65 -26.33 24.28 14.24
C LEU A 65 -25.96 25.36 13.21
N ASN A 66 -26.17 25.10 11.92
CA ASN A 66 -25.76 25.96 10.80
C ASN A 66 -24.30 26.40 10.94
N THR A 67 -23.40 25.46 11.26
CA THR A 67 -21.98 25.72 11.48
C THR A 67 -21.14 24.58 10.93
N SER A 68 -19.87 24.84 10.63
CA SER A 68 -18.91 23.82 10.23
C SER A 68 -18.19 23.25 11.45
N ALA A 69 -18.08 21.92 11.53
CA ALA A 69 -17.35 21.21 12.57
C ALA A 69 -16.19 20.42 11.95
N LEU A 70 -15.10 20.29 12.69
CA LEU A 70 -14.01 19.40 12.32
C LEU A 70 -14.34 18.00 12.85
N HIS A 71 -14.42 17.03 11.95
CA HIS A 71 -14.73 15.63 12.26
C HIS A 71 -13.43 14.82 12.25
N ILE A 72 -13.10 14.24 13.39
CA ILE A 72 -11.94 13.37 13.57
C ILE A 72 -12.45 11.95 13.72
N ASN A 73 -12.06 11.08 12.80
CA ASN A 73 -12.31 9.65 12.86
C ASN A 73 -11.01 8.91 13.12
N LEU A 74 -10.98 8.17 14.21
CA LEU A 74 -9.86 7.36 14.63
C LEU A 74 -10.31 5.91 14.69
N THR A 75 -9.63 5.05 13.96
CA THR A 75 -9.80 3.60 14.07
C THR A 75 -8.47 3.01 14.45
N ARG A 76 -8.40 2.27 15.55
CA ARG A 76 -7.14 1.69 16.02
C ARG A 76 -7.35 0.32 16.63
N LYS A 77 -6.28 -0.46 16.67
CA LYS A 77 -6.22 -1.70 17.45
C LYS A 77 -5.61 -1.41 18.83
N PRO A 78 -6.39 -1.46 19.93
CA PRO A 78 -5.89 -1.12 21.26
C PRO A 78 -5.00 -2.20 21.87
N ASP A 79 -5.28 -3.48 21.55
CA ASP A 79 -4.67 -4.62 22.21
C ASP A 79 -3.75 -5.42 21.28
N THR A 80 -2.81 -6.16 21.88
CA THR A 80 -1.99 -7.16 21.21
C THR A 80 -2.78 -8.45 20.98
N GLY A 81 -2.47 -9.17 19.91
CA GLY A 81 -3.04 -10.46 19.52
C GLY A 81 -3.37 -10.53 18.03
N LEU A 82 -3.47 -11.74 17.46
CA LEU A 82 -3.95 -11.93 16.08
C LEU A 82 -5.45 -11.61 15.94
N GLN A 83 -6.19 -11.77 17.04
CA GLN A 83 -7.60 -11.47 17.15
C GLN A 83 -7.76 -10.30 18.11
N GLY A 84 -8.64 -9.37 17.78
CA GLY A 84 -8.91 -8.21 18.61
C GLY A 84 -9.98 -7.35 17.98
N ASP A 85 -10.63 -6.56 18.82
CA ASP A 85 -11.61 -5.60 18.39
C ASP A 85 -10.91 -4.30 17.99
N MET A 86 -11.24 -3.79 16.81
CA MET A 86 -10.84 -2.46 16.40
C MET A 86 -11.73 -1.46 17.13
N GLU A 87 -11.10 -0.52 17.79
CA GLU A 87 -11.76 0.60 18.45
C GLU A 87 -11.92 1.72 17.44
N HIS A 88 -13.17 2.02 17.08
CA HIS A 88 -13.52 3.20 16.29
C HIS A 88 -14.02 4.29 17.22
N GLN A 89 -13.32 5.43 17.23
CA GLN A 89 -13.64 6.61 18.00
C GLN A 89 -13.85 7.78 17.06
N SER A 90 -14.96 8.48 17.25
CA SER A 90 -15.35 9.61 16.41
C SER A 90 -15.58 10.85 17.26
N CYS A 91 -14.94 11.97 16.91
CA CYS A 91 -15.01 13.22 17.65
C CYS A 91 -15.36 14.40 16.73
N PHE A 92 -16.28 15.25 17.18
CA PHE A 92 -16.67 16.49 16.50
C PHE A 92 -16.18 17.69 17.30
N LEU A 93 -15.51 18.58 16.59
CA LEU A 93 -14.83 19.76 17.10
C LEU A 93 -15.50 21.00 16.51
N TYR A 94 -16.29 21.69 17.33
CA TYR A 94 -17.07 22.86 16.91
C TYR A 94 -16.34 24.15 17.26
N PRO A 95 -16.37 25.19 16.42
CA PRO A 95 -15.82 26.49 16.78
C PRO A 95 -16.64 27.14 17.91
N ALA A 96 -15.97 27.59 18.96
CA ALA A 96 -16.58 28.20 20.13
C ALA A 96 -15.70 29.32 20.72
N MET A 97 -16.23 30.03 21.70
CA MET A 97 -15.46 30.80 22.66
C MET A 97 -15.30 29.93 23.89
N VAL A 98 -14.06 29.78 24.37
CA VAL A 98 -13.75 28.88 25.48
C VAL A 98 -13.03 29.67 26.57
N ASN A 99 -13.37 29.39 27.82
CA ASN A 99 -12.74 30.01 28.98
C ASN A 99 -11.52 29.19 29.39
N TYR A 100 -10.33 29.77 29.20
CA TYR A 100 -9.06 29.18 29.60
C TYR A 100 -8.55 29.81 30.88
N SER A 101 -7.86 29.00 31.68
CA SER A 101 -7.01 29.49 32.76
C SER A 101 -5.55 29.45 32.30
N PRO A 102 -5.04 30.54 31.70
CA PRO A 102 -3.66 30.56 31.28
C PRO A 102 -2.71 30.81 32.43
N SER A 103 -1.47 30.32 32.28
CA SER A 103 -0.33 30.68 33.11
C SER A 103 0.80 31.17 32.22
N LEU A 104 1.39 32.29 32.61
CA LEU A 104 2.65 32.75 32.05
C LEU A 104 3.77 32.08 32.83
N ASP A 105 4.63 31.36 32.10
CA ASP A 105 5.88 30.85 32.66
C ASP A 105 6.86 31.99 32.94
N LEU A 106 7.86 31.76 33.79
CA LEU A 106 8.92 32.71 34.12
C LEU A 106 9.68 33.19 32.88
N ASP A 107 9.74 32.34 31.86
CA ASP A 107 10.39 32.63 30.56
C ASP A 107 9.47 33.41 29.59
N GLY A 108 8.27 33.79 30.03
CA GLY A 108 7.30 34.55 29.22
C GLY A 108 6.51 33.72 28.21
N PHE A 109 6.66 32.40 28.23
CA PHE A 109 5.85 31.50 27.41
C PHE A 109 4.45 31.32 28.01
N PHE A 110 3.44 31.39 27.14
CA PHE A 110 2.08 31.10 27.51
C PHE A 110 1.89 29.59 27.56
N GLN A 111 1.44 29.08 28.71
CA GLN A 111 1.10 27.67 28.89
C GLN A 111 -0.29 27.56 29.51
N PHE A 112 -1.02 26.50 29.19
CA PHE A 112 -2.27 26.21 29.88
C PHE A 112 -1.97 25.70 31.30
N GLN A 113 -2.72 26.19 32.30
CA GLN A 113 -2.58 25.67 33.66
C GLN A 113 -2.94 24.19 33.77
N ASN A 114 -3.84 23.72 32.90
CA ASN A 114 -4.19 22.31 32.78
C ASN A 114 -3.77 21.79 31.40
N SER A 115 -3.07 20.65 31.39
CA SER A 115 -2.66 19.98 30.15
C SER A 115 -3.81 19.30 29.43
N SER A 116 -4.93 19.06 30.10
CA SER A 116 -6.09 18.35 29.53
C SER A 116 -7.17 19.33 29.06
N TRP A 117 -7.65 19.13 27.84
CA TRP A 117 -8.82 19.83 27.26
C TRP A 117 -10.11 19.63 28.08
N LYS A 118 -10.21 18.52 28.82
CA LYS A 118 -11.42 18.15 29.59
C LYS A 118 -11.81 19.15 30.69
N SER A 119 -10.90 20.04 31.11
CA SER A 119 -11.24 21.09 32.08
C SER A 119 -11.75 22.38 31.45
N ASP A 120 -11.68 22.47 30.13
CA ASP A 120 -12.04 23.70 29.44
C ASP A 120 -13.56 23.82 29.36
N THR A 121 -14.06 25.03 29.56
CA THR A 121 -15.49 25.30 29.54
C THR A 121 -15.82 26.22 28.39
N ALA A 122 -16.68 25.73 27.48
CA ALA A 122 -17.17 26.55 26.40
C ALA A 122 -18.18 27.58 26.92
N VAL A 123 -17.98 28.83 26.51
CA VAL A 123 -18.81 29.98 26.86
C VAL A 123 -19.95 30.13 25.85
N SER A 124 -19.65 30.03 24.56
CA SER A 124 -20.63 30.16 23.49
C SER A 124 -20.12 29.55 22.19
N LEU A 125 -21.02 28.99 21.38
CA LEU A 125 -20.70 28.49 20.05
C LEU A 125 -20.54 29.65 19.06
N LEU A 126 -19.60 29.50 18.13
CA LEU A 126 -19.41 30.44 17.03
C LEU A 126 -20.01 29.85 15.76
N ASN A 127 -20.71 30.68 15.00
CA ASN A 127 -21.16 30.32 13.66
C ASN A 127 -20.05 30.68 12.67
N LEU A 128 -19.24 29.69 12.31
CA LEU A 128 -18.21 29.83 11.27
C LEU A 128 -18.53 28.89 10.12
N ASN A 129 -18.88 29.49 9.00
CA ASN A 129 -19.21 28.75 7.78
C ASN A 129 -17.96 28.22 7.06
N GLN A 130 -16.77 28.73 7.40
CA GLN A 130 -15.52 28.40 6.72
C GLN A 130 -14.38 28.23 7.73
N ILE A 131 -13.82 27.02 7.80
CA ILE A 131 -12.68 26.65 8.66
C ILE A 131 -11.56 25.96 7.86
N ASP A 132 -11.46 26.28 6.57
CA ASP A 132 -10.61 25.60 5.56
C ASP A 132 -9.12 25.53 5.96
N ILE A 133 -8.63 26.54 6.69
CA ILE A 133 -7.25 26.57 7.19
C ILE A 133 -7.04 25.45 8.23
N PHE A 134 -8.01 25.23 9.12
CA PHE A 134 -7.94 24.13 10.07
C PHE A 134 -8.01 22.79 9.37
N GLU A 135 -8.80 22.64 8.32
CA GLU A 135 -8.84 21.41 7.53
C GLU A 135 -7.46 21.12 6.91
N THR A 136 -6.86 22.10 6.25
CA THR A 136 -5.55 21.94 5.61
C THR A 136 -4.46 21.59 6.62
N ILE A 137 -4.42 22.28 7.76
CA ILE A 137 -3.45 21.97 8.81
C ILE A 137 -3.75 20.58 9.41
N SER A 138 -5.01 20.25 9.63
CA SER A 138 -5.43 18.99 10.24
C SER A 138 -5.10 17.78 9.40
N THR A 139 -5.38 17.82 8.10
CA THR A 139 -5.10 16.73 7.17
C THR A 139 -3.60 16.53 7.06
N ASN A 140 -2.81 17.60 6.91
CA ASN A 140 -1.35 17.47 6.80
C ASN A 140 -0.67 16.96 8.08
N LEU A 141 -1.17 17.33 9.26
CA LEU A 141 -0.55 16.94 10.54
C LEU A 141 -1.06 15.60 11.08
N TYR A 142 -2.36 15.33 10.93
CA TYR A 142 -3.05 14.27 11.67
C TYR A 142 -3.64 13.18 10.77
N GLN A 143 -3.70 13.37 9.45
CA GLN A 143 -4.10 12.27 8.58
C GLN A 143 -2.97 11.24 8.53
N SER A 144 -3.30 10.01 8.92
CA SER A 144 -2.29 8.96 9.06
C SER A 144 -2.93 7.59 9.04
N ALA A 145 -2.26 6.63 8.42
CA ALA A 145 -2.74 5.26 8.29
C ALA A 145 -1.59 4.26 8.49
N SER A 146 -1.91 3.10 9.06
CA SER A 146 -1.04 1.93 9.08
C SER A 146 -1.73 0.76 8.42
N LEU A 147 -1.10 0.24 7.37
CA LEU A 147 -1.55 -0.90 6.61
C LEU A 147 -0.66 -2.11 6.91
N ALA A 148 -1.25 -3.21 7.34
CA ALA A 148 -0.57 -4.49 7.37
C ALA A 148 -0.99 -5.34 6.16
N ARG A 149 0.01 -5.86 5.46
CA ARG A 149 -0.16 -6.72 4.28
C ARG A 149 0.52 -8.05 4.52
N PHE A 150 -0.20 -9.13 4.26
CA PHE A 150 0.38 -10.47 4.22
C PHE A 150 1.09 -10.69 2.86
N THR A 151 2.38 -11.03 2.88
CA THR A 151 3.18 -11.16 1.63
C THR A 151 3.18 -12.55 1.01
N GLY A 152 2.39 -13.49 1.54
CA GLY A 152 2.25 -14.85 0.99
C GLY A 152 3.39 -15.81 1.39
N ASN A 153 4.52 -15.31 1.90
CA ASN A 153 5.54 -16.17 2.49
C ASN A 153 5.14 -16.48 3.95
N PRO A 154 5.17 -17.75 4.41
CA PRO A 154 4.74 -18.10 5.76
C PRO A 154 5.45 -17.25 6.80
N GLY A 155 4.68 -16.53 7.62
CA GLY A 155 5.18 -15.67 8.70
C GLY A 155 5.70 -14.29 8.29
N ARG A 156 5.63 -13.87 7.01
CA ARG A 156 6.07 -12.53 6.61
C ARG A 156 4.93 -11.55 6.40
N TRP A 157 4.86 -10.59 7.32
CA TRP A 157 4.02 -9.42 7.23
C TRP A 157 4.85 -8.22 6.82
N THR A 158 4.27 -7.35 6.02
CA THR A 158 4.85 -6.03 5.73
C THR A 158 3.91 -4.97 6.27
N MET A 159 4.46 -4.06 7.05
CA MET A 159 3.76 -2.86 7.50
C MET A 159 4.11 -1.67 6.63
N ASN A 160 3.11 -0.88 6.31
CA ASN A 160 3.29 0.41 5.68
C ASN A 160 2.60 1.48 6.52
N ASN A 161 3.40 2.30 7.20
CA ASN A 161 2.92 3.42 8.00
C ASN A 161 3.05 4.71 7.18
N VAL A 162 1.97 5.46 7.08
CA VAL A 162 1.89 6.74 6.37
C VAL A 162 1.41 7.81 7.34
N GLY A 163 2.07 8.96 7.35
CA GLY A 163 1.72 10.08 8.22
C GLY A 163 2.32 10.00 9.63
N PHE A 164 2.12 11.05 10.41
CA PHE A 164 2.81 11.26 11.68
C PHE A 164 2.26 10.40 12.83
N LEU A 165 0.94 10.34 12.99
CA LEU A 165 0.31 9.68 14.14
C LEU A 165 0.56 8.17 14.18
N SER A 166 0.50 7.50 13.03
CA SER A 166 0.76 6.05 12.95
C SER A 166 2.19 5.67 13.34
N ASN A 167 3.15 6.59 13.29
CA ASN A 167 4.53 6.32 13.67
C ASN A 167 4.79 6.60 15.15
N ILE A 168 4.10 7.58 15.75
CA ILE A 168 4.31 7.97 17.15
C ILE A 168 3.51 7.13 18.12
N TYR A 169 2.27 6.80 17.77
CA TYR A 169 1.36 6.06 18.64
C TYR A 169 1.45 4.55 18.45
N PHE A 170 2.33 4.11 17.55
CA PHE A 170 2.70 2.71 17.42
C PHE A 170 3.36 2.22 18.70
N ALA A 171 2.83 1.14 19.26
CA ALA A 171 3.38 0.48 20.42
C ALA A 171 3.48 -1.04 20.16
N THR A 172 4.52 -1.64 20.73
CA THR A 172 4.69 -3.08 20.74
C THR A 172 4.45 -3.63 22.14
N ASP A 173 4.10 -4.91 22.22
CA ASP A 173 4.05 -5.65 23.48
C ASP A 173 5.34 -5.40 24.30
N PRO A 174 5.28 -5.06 25.60
CA PRO A 174 6.45 -4.83 26.45
C PRO A 174 7.49 -5.97 26.49
N GLY A 175 7.20 -7.15 25.94
CA GLY A 175 8.18 -8.24 25.74
C GLY A 175 8.94 -8.24 24.40
N PHE A 176 8.52 -7.44 23.41
CA PHE A 176 9.03 -7.50 22.03
C PHE A 176 9.59 -6.14 21.57
N GLN A 177 10.92 -6.08 21.37
CA GLN A 177 11.60 -4.83 20.95
C GLN A 177 11.45 -4.53 19.45
N SER A 178 11.18 -5.54 18.63
CA SER A 178 10.91 -5.37 17.20
C SER A 178 10.18 -6.62 16.70
N SER A 179 8.87 -6.56 16.62
CA SER A 179 8.08 -7.61 15.98
C SER A 179 7.58 -7.09 14.64
N GLU A 180 7.94 -7.79 13.56
CA GLU A 180 7.29 -7.62 12.26
C GLU A 180 5.90 -8.27 12.24
N GLU A 181 5.56 -9.06 13.25
CA GLU A 181 4.30 -9.79 13.33
C GLU A 181 3.17 -8.90 13.90
N PRO A 182 2.02 -8.80 13.21
CA PRO A 182 0.88 -7.95 13.58
C PRO A 182 0.26 -8.25 14.95
N GLU A 183 0.54 -9.42 15.49
CA GLU A 183 0.02 -9.85 16.78
C GLU A 183 0.65 -9.08 17.95
N HIS A 184 1.90 -8.64 17.81
CA HIS A 184 2.55 -7.86 18.87
C HIS A 184 2.36 -6.35 18.70
N LEU A 185 1.52 -5.93 17.75
CA LEU A 185 1.30 -4.54 17.41
C LEU A 185 -0.01 -4.03 18.01
N MET A 186 0.08 -2.86 18.62
CA MET A 186 -1.03 -2.08 19.14
C MET A 186 -0.79 -0.59 18.90
N TYR A 187 -1.86 0.20 19.04
CA TYR A 187 -1.81 1.64 18.91
C TYR A 187 -2.40 2.30 20.14
N THR A 188 -1.59 3.13 20.80
CA THR A 188 -2.06 3.95 21.93
C THR A 188 -3.05 4.99 21.41
N ASP A 189 -4.06 5.36 22.21
CA ASP A 189 -5.04 6.37 21.82
C ASP A 189 -4.41 7.78 21.64
N PRO A 190 -4.35 8.33 20.42
CA PRO A 190 -3.90 9.70 20.20
C PRO A 190 -4.95 10.77 20.49
N MET A 191 -6.23 10.43 20.70
CA MET A 191 -7.35 11.38 20.64
C MET A 191 -7.17 12.56 21.61
N ASP A 192 -6.83 12.29 22.87
CA ASP A 192 -6.63 13.34 23.87
C ASP A 192 -5.49 14.30 23.48
N ASN A 193 -4.39 13.78 22.94
CA ASN A 193 -3.26 14.59 22.48
C ASN A 193 -3.60 15.37 21.21
N LEU A 194 -4.38 14.78 20.31
CA LEU A 194 -4.82 15.40 19.06
C LEU A 194 -5.71 16.62 19.37
N ILE A 195 -6.68 16.46 20.27
CA ILE A 195 -7.54 17.54 20.75
C ILE A 195 -6.72 18.63 21.46
N ASN A 196 -5.80 18.25 22.36
CA ASN A 196 -4.92 19.20 23.03
C ASN A 196 -4.03 19.98 22.04
N SER A 197 -3.59 19.33 20.95
CA SER A 197 -2.78 19.98 19.91
C SER A 197 -3.59 20.97 19.09
N PHE A 198 -4.85 20.64 18.75
CA PHE A 198 -5.78 21.60 18.14
C PHE A 198 -6.08 22.78 19.06
N ARG A 199 -6.23 22.51 20.36
CA ARG A 199 -6.42 23.54 21.36
C ARG A 199 -5.23 24.52 21.40
N ASP A 200 -4.00 24.00 21.46
CA ASP A 200 -2.80 24.85 21.44
C ASP A 200 -2.67 25.63 20.12
N LEU A 201 -2.93 24.97 18.99
CA LEU A 201 -2.88 25.61 17.67
C LEU A 201 -3.88 26.77 17.55
N ALA A 202 -5.14 26.54 17.93
CA ALA A 202 -6.18 27.56 17.85
C ALA A 202 -5.89 28.74 18.78
N LEU A 203 -5.35 28.48 19.98
CA LEU A 203 -4.87 29.55 20.88
C LEU A 203 -3.79 30.39 20.19
N ARG A 204 -2.73 29.75 19.67
CA ARG A 204 -1.63 30.45 19.02
C ARG A 204 -2.08 31.29 17.83
N MET A 205 -3.01 30.78 17.02
CA MET A 205 -3.59 31.53 15.91
C MET A 205 -4.39 32.73 16.40
N SER A 206 -5.20 32.58 17.46
CA SER A 206 -5.97 33.69 18.03
C SER A 206 -5.09 34.80 18.63
N VAL A 207 -3.98 34.42 19.28
CA VAL A 207 -3.01 35.38 19.84
C VAL A 207 -2.32 36.15 18.71
N ARG A 208 -1.93 35.45 17.65
CA ARG A 208 -1.31 36.08 16.47
C ARG A 208 -2.26 37.06 15.79
N GLU A 209 -3.52 36.69 15.61
CA GLU A 209 -4.53 37.58 15.04
C GLU A 209 -4.72 38.84 15.90
N ALA A 210 -4.78 38.68 17.23
CA ALA A 210 -4.87 39.81 18.15
C ALA A 210 -3.65 40.74 18.09
N GLN A 211 -2.44 40.18 17.93
CA GLN A 211 -1.21 40.95 17.75
C GLN A 211 -1.21 41.75 16.44
N GLU A 212 -1.55 41.11 15.31
CA GLU A 212 -1.59 41.77 14.00
C GLU A 212 -2.61 42.94 13.99
N LYS A 213 -3.76 42.76 14.64
CA LYS A 213 -4.77 43.80 14.80
C LYS A 213 -4.27 44.99 15.63
N ASN A 214 -3.51 44.75 16.70
CA ASN A 214 -2.94 45.81 17.54
C ASN A 214 -1.85 46.61 16.82
N ASP A 215 -1.07 45.97 15.95
CA ASP A 215 -0.02 46.61 15.16
C ASP A 215 -0.56 47.46 14.01
N GLY A 216 -1.89 47.57 13.87
CA GLY A 216 -2.55 48.29 12.78
C GLY A 216 -2.35 47.61 11.42
N LYS A 217 -1.80 46.39 11.39
CA LYS A 217 -1.72 45.56 10.19
C LYS A 217 -3.08 44.90 10.04
N LEU A 218 -3.98 45.60 9.37
CA LEU A 218 -5.24 45.04 8.92
C LEU A 218 -4.94 44.10 7.73
N SER A 219 -4.36 42.94 8.03
CA SER A 219 -4.05 41.91 7.04
C SER A 219 -5.39 41.32 6.58
N THR A 220 -5.96 41.82 5.48
CA THR A 220 -7.00 41.12 4.72
C THR A 220 -6.51 39.79 4.13
N GLU A 221 -5.24 39.46 4.34
CA GLU A 221 -4.58 38.23 3.95
C GLU A 221 -3.89 37.69 5.21
N LEU A 222 -4.51 36.69 5.85
CA LEU A 222 -3.92 35.98 6.99
C LEU A 222 -2.69 35.23 6.48
N VAL A 223 -1.53 35.90 6.49
CA VAL A 223 -0.25 35.29 6.05
C VAL A 223 0.21 34.34 7.15
N VAL A 224 -0.42 33.16 7.24
CA VAL A 224 0.08 32.00 8.02
C VAL A 224 1.26 31.35 7.28
N ALA A 225 2.09 32.13 6.59
CA ALA A 225 3.34 31.67 6.01
C ALA A 225 4.47 32.06 6.97
N GLN A 226 4.64 31.29 8.05
CA GLN A 226 5.91 31.33 8.75
C GLN A 226 6.88 30.46 7.95
N ASN A 227 7.85 31.09 7.27
CA ASN A 227 8.89 30.36 6.58
C ASN A 227 9.85 29.79 7.64
N VAL A 228 9.55 28.59 8.14
CA VAL A 228 10.42 27.87 9.08
C VAL A 228 11.40 27.05 8.26
N SER A 229 12.68 27.39 8.34
CA SER A 229 13.77 26.54 7.84
C SER A 229 13.74 25.22 8.61
N TYR A 230 13.16 24.18 8.03
CA TYR A 230 13.23 22.83 8.56
C TYR A 230 14.25 22.01 7.78
N VAL A 231 15.06 21.25 8.50
CA VAL A 231 15.92 20.22 7.91
C VAL A 231 15.18 18.90 8.09
N SER A 232 14.54 18.41 7.03
CA SER A 232 13.92 17.08 7.04
C SER A 232 15.01 16.04 6.79
N ASN A 233 15.23 15.17 7.78
CA ASN A 233 16.06 13.99 7.63
C ASN A 233 15.17 12.85 7.13
N THR A 234 15.27 12.51 5.85
CA THR A 234 14.64 11.29 5.32
C THR A 234 15.66 10.16 5.37
N THR A 235 15.36 9.10 6.12
CA THR A 235 16.18 7.89 6.12
C THR A 235 15.74 7.03 4.95
N ARG A 236 16.45 7.13 3.83
CA ARG A 236 16.27 6.22 2.70
C ARG A 236 17.23 5.05 2.89
N ALA A 237 16.74 3.82 2.74
CA ALA A 237 17.62 2.66 2.62
C ALA A 237 18.44 2.81 1.33
N GLU A 238 19.66 3.32 1.47
CA GLU A 238 20.66 3.27 0.40
C GLU A 238 21.30 1.90 0.47
N TYR A 239 20.94 1.04 -0.48
CA TYR A 239 21.65 -0.20 -0.69
C TYR A 239 23.05 0.16 -1.18
N ALA A 240 24.04 0.13 -0.29
CA ALA A 240 25.44 0.24 -0.66
C ALA A 240 25.80 -0.99 -1.48
N THR A 241 25.75 -0.86 -2.81
CA THR A 241 26.29 -1.85 -3.72
C THR A 241 27.81 -1.78 -3.66
N ASP A 242 28.44 -2.91 -3.34
CA ASP A 242 29.88 -3.08 -3.48
C ASP A 242 30.23 -3.03 -4.98
N GLU A 243 30.76 -1.89 -5.44
CA GLU A 243 31.09 -1.63 -6.84
C GLU A 243 32.15 -2.62 -7.36
N ASP A 244 33.09 -3.05 -6.50
CA ASP A 244 34.15 -3.99 -6.85
C ASP A 244 33.57 -5.39 -7.08
N ALA A 245 32.66 -5.82 -6.19
CA ALA A 245 31.97 -7.11 -6.36
C ALA A 245 31.06 -7.12 -7.60
N LEU A 246 30.38 -6.01 -7.90
CA LEU A 246 29.55 -5.87 -9.09
C LEU A 246 30.40 -5.92 -10.37
N ALA A 247 31.51 -5.19 -10.40
CA ALA A 247 32.44 -5.19 -11.53
C ALA A 247 33.01 -6.60 -11.79
N LEU A 248 33.41 -7.32 -10.74
CA LEU A 248 33.88 -8.70 -10.85
C LEU A 248 32.79 -9.62 -11.42
N GLY A 249 31.54 -9.48 -10.95
CA GLY A 249 30.39 -10.23 -11.46
C GLY A 249 30.14 -10.01 -12.95
N VAL A 250 30.23 -8.75 -13.42
CA VAL A 250 30.09 -8.40 -14.84
C VAL A 250 31.17 -9.07 -15.68
N VAL A 251 32.43 -9.00 -15.23
CA VAL A 251 33.57 -9.63 -15.93
C VAL A 251 33.38 -11.14 -16.02
N VAL A 252 33.00 -11.81 -14.93
CA VAL A 252 32.74 -13.26 -14.91
C VAL A 252 31.58 -13.61 -15.85
N SER A 253 30.51 -12.81 -15.91
CA SER A 253 29.39 -13.05 -16.82
C SER A 253 29.78 -12.92 -18.30
N LEU A 254 30.75 -12.05 -18.64
CA LEU A 254 31.22 -11.84 -20.01
C LEU A 254 32.18 -12.93 -20.49
N ILE A 255 32.93 -13.57 -19.58
CA ILE A 255 33.83 -14.67 -19.94
C ILE A 255 33.06 -15.85 -20.57
N GLY A 256 31.82 -16.13 -20.11
CA GLY A 256 30.99 -17.19 -20.66
C GLY A 256 30.70 -17.03 -22.17
N PRO A 257 30.08 -15.93 -22.60
CA PRO A 257 29.86 -15.63 -24.02
C PRO A 257 31.15 -15.54 -24.85
N VAL A 258 32.24 -15.04 -24.28
CA VAL A 258 33.53 -15.01 -24.99
C VAL A 258 34.07 -16.43 -25.21
N ALA A 259 33.95 -17.31 -24.21
CA ALA A 259 34.36 -18.71 -24.35
C ALA A 259 33.52 -19.46 -25.40
N THR A 260 32.21 -19.20 -25.50
CA THR A 260 31.38 -19.80 -26.56
C THR A 260 31.74 -19.26 -27.93
N LEU A 261 32.03 -17.95 -28.07
CA LEU A 261 32.52 -17.38 -29.32
C LEU A 261 33.82 -18.05 -29.81
N VAL A 262 34.73 -18.38 -28.90
CA VAL A 262 35.97 -19.11 -29.23
C VAL A 262 35.65 -20.54 -29.71
N LEU A 263 34.69 -21.24 -29.10
CA LEU A 263 34.24 -22.55 -29.59
C LEU A 263 33.65 -22.50 -31.00
N PHE A 264 32.96 -21.41 -31.34
CA PHE A 264 32.44 -21.18 -32.70
C PHE A 264 33.49 -20.60 -33.68
N TRP A 265 34.68 -20.23 -33.20
CA TRP A 265 35.77 -19.73 -34.01
C TRP A 265 36.38 -20.86 -34.85
N GLY A 266 35.85 -21.05 -36.05
CA GLY A 266 36.28 -22.10 -36.97
C GLY A 266 35.14 -22.88 -37.61
N PHE A 267 33.91 -22.73 -37.10
CA PHE A 267 32.71 -23.25 -37.74
C PHE A 267 32.59 -22.77 -39.21
N TRP A 268 33.00 -21.53 -39.49
CA TRP A 268 33.04 -20.95 -40.84
C TRP A 268 34.00 -21.65 -41.82
N ARG A 269 34.97 -22.43 -41.32
CA ARG A 269 35.89 -23.22 -42.16
C ARG A 269 35.39 -24.64 -42.43
N LEU A 270 34.30 -25.09 -41.80
CA LEU A 270 33.59 -26.29 -42.24
C LEU A 270 32.83 -25.95 -43.53
N GLY A 271 33.58 -25.82 -44.63
CA GLY A 271 33.11 -25.50 -45.98
C GLY A 271 32.33 -26.63 -46.65
N ARG A 272 31.51 -27.36 -45.90
CA ARG A 272 30.54 -28.30 -46.46
C ARG A 272 29.17 -27.63 -46.38
N LYS A 273 28.53 -27.44 -47.53
CA LYS A 273 27.12 -27.06 -47.64
C LYS A 273 26.25 -28.20 -47.11
N VAL A 274 26.24 -28.40 -45.79
CA VAL A 274 25.25 -29.24 -45.14
C VAL A 274 24.11 -28.30 -44.82
N THR A 275 23.17 -28.18 -45.75
CA THR A 275 21.87 -27.61 -45.47
C THR A 275 21.17 -28.59 -44.53
N MET A 276 21.45 -28.52 -43.23
CA MET A 276 20.65 -29.24 -42.24
C MET A 276 19.26 -28.60 -42.23
N SER A 277 18.45 -29.02 -43.19
CA SER A 277 17.01 -28.92 -43.08
C SER A 277 16.63 -29.55 -41.74
N PRO A 278 15.75 -28.93 -40.93
CA PRO A 278 15.26 -29.52 -39.69
C PRO A 278 14.82 -30.99 -39.85
N LEU A 279 14.38 -31.37 -41.05
CA LEU A 279 13.99 -32.73 -41.41
C LEU A 279 15.18 -33.72 -41.45
N GLU A 280 16.38 -33.27 -41.82
CA GLU A 280 17.58 -34.12 -41.88
C GLU A 280 18.10 -34.44 -40.47
N VAL A 281 17.97 -33.48 -39.54
CA VAL A 281 18.30 -33.68 -38.11
C VAL A 281 17.31 -34.66 -37.47
N ILE A 282 16.02 -34.57 -37.78
CA ILE A 282 15.00 -35.51 -37.28
C ILE A 282 15.26 -36.93 -37.83
N ASN A 283 15.65 -37.06 -39.09
CA ASN A 283 16.01 -38.36 -39.67
C ASN A 283 17.30 -38.95 -39.08
N ALA A 284 18.26 -38.11 -38.69
CA ALA A 284 19.46 -38.57 -37.98
C ALA A 284 19.16 -38.98 -36.52
N MET A 285 18.15 -38.39 -35.88
CA MET A 285 17.73 -38.75 -34.52
C MET A 285 16.80 -39.97 -34.47
N SER A 286 16.07 -40.29 -35.54
CA SER A 286 15.17 -41.44 -35.59
C SER A 286 15.91 -42.78 -35.70
N VAL A 287 17.17 -42.77 -36.14
CA VAL A 287 18.05 -43.95 -36.15
C VAL A 287 18.78 -44.06 -34.81
N SER A 288 18.03 -44.37 -33.74
CA SER A 288 18.63 -44.76 -32.46
C SER A 288 18.94 -46.27 -32.49
N PRO A 289 20.20 -46.69 -32.26
CA PRO A 289 20.58 -48.10 -32.36
C PRO A 289 20.14 -48.95 -31.16
N ALA A 290 19.40 -48.38 -30.19
CA ALA A 290 19.15 -49.02 -28.90
C ALA A 290 17.89 -49.90 -28.81
N THR A 291 17.00 -49.89 -29.80
CA THR A 291 15.85 -50.80 -29.81
C THR A 291 15.48 -51.16 -31.25
N GLY A 292 15.64 -52.44 -31.61
CA GLY A 292 15.15 -53.03 -32.85
C GLY A 292 13.61 -53.10 -32.92
N ALA A 293 12.93 -52.01 -32.64
CA ALA A 293 11.49 -51.89 -32.72
C ALA A 293 11.10 -51.47 -34.15
N GLN A 294 10.50 -52.41 -34.88
CA GLN A 294 10.12 -52.32 -36.30
C GLN A 294 8.97 -51.33 -36.61
N ASN A 295 8.67 -50.36 -35.73
CA ASN A 295 7.56 -49.42 -35.93
C ASN A 295 7.98 -48.13 -36.68
N GLY A 296 9.27 -47.95 -36.99
CA GLY A 296 9.76 -46.83 -37.81
C GLY A 296 9.55 -47.02 -39.33
N THR A 297 8.99 -48.15 -39.76
CA THR A 297 8.84 -48.52 -41.17
C THR A 297 7.76 -47.72 -41.90
N GLU A 298 6.74 -47.22 -41.20
CA GLU A 298 5.65 -46.47 -41.85
C GLU A 298 6.06 -45.03 -42.19
N VAL A 299 6.85 -44.38 -41.33
CA VAL A 299 7.35 -43.01 -41.57
C VAL A 299 8.52 -43.03 -42.58
N ALA A 300 9.39 -44.04 -42.51
CA ALA A 300 10.46 -44.23 -43.50
C ALA A 300 9.91 -44.50 -44.91
N GLY A 301 8.76 -45.19 -45.04
CA GLY A 301 8.09 -45.41 -46.32
C GLY A 301 7.54 -44.13 -46.97
N ILE A 302 7.16 -43.12 -46.17
CA ILE A 302 6.69 -41.81 -46.67
C ILE A 302 7.82 -41.03 -47.34
N PHE A 303 9.06 -41.20 -46.88
CA PHE A 303 10.23 -40.48 -47.39
C PHE A 303 11.09 -41.28 -48.38
N ALA A 304 10.96 -42.61 -48.42
CA ALA A 304 11.71 -43.47 -49.34
C ALA A 304 11.33 -43.24 -50.82
N ASP A 305 10.10 -42.79 -51.09
CA ASP A 305 9.62 -42.54 -52.45
C ASP A 305 9.90 -41.09 -52.92
N SER A 306 10.44 -40.23 -52.05
CA SER A 306 10.67 -38.82 -52.34
C SER A 306 12.14 -38.54 -52.67
N LYS A 307 12.49 -38.60 -53.96
CA LYS A 307 13.81 -38.16 -54.45
C LYS A 307 13.87 -36.63 -54.54
N GLY A 308 14.18 -35.95 -53.44
CA GLY A 308 14.52 -34.53 -53.41
C GLY A 308 13.74 -33.70 -52.40
N ASN A 309 14.12 -32.42 -52.24
CA ASN A 309 13.51 -31.45 -51.32
C ASN A 309 11.98 -31.41 -51.51
N VAL A 310 11.28 -32.14 -50.65
CA VAL A 310 9.82 -32.13 -50.64
C VAL A 310 9.40 -30.84 -49.93
N GLU A 311 8.77 -29.91 -50.66
CA GLU A 311 8.12 -28.76 -50.03
C GLU A 311 7.07 -29.29 -49.04
N GLY A 312 6.98 -28.65 -47.86
CA GLY A 312 6.05 -29.08 -46.80
C GLY A 312 4.59 -29.18 -47.26
N ALA A 313 4.24 -28.48 -48.35
CA ALA A 313 2.95 -28.59 -49.03
C ALA A 313 2.69 -29.99 -49.61
N ALA A 314 3.69 -30.64 -50.22
CA ALA A 314 3.53 -31.96 -50.82
C ALA A 314 3.41 -33.07 -49.76
N VAL A 315 4.05 -32.90 -48.60
CA VAL A 315 3.82 -33.80 -47.45
C VAL A 315 2.41 -33.62 -46.89
N ALA A 316 1.95 -32.37 -46.76
CA ALA A 316 0.58 -32.08 -46.31
C ALA A 316 -0.48 -32.64 -47.27
N ASP A 317 -0.26 -32.55 -48.59
CA ASP A 317 -1.17 -33.09 -49.59
C ASP A 317 -1.13 -34.63 -49.66
N TYR A 318 0.02 -35.26 -49.42
CA TYR A 318 0.11 -36.72 -49.28
C TYR A 318 -0.72 -37.21 -48.08
N VAL A 319 -0.58 -36.55 -46.92
CA VAL A 319 -1.35 -36.85 -45.70
C VAL A 319 -2.85 -36.63 -45.93
N ARG A 320 -3.26 -35.58 -46.65
CA ARG A 320 -4.68 -35.38 -47.03
C ARG A 320 -5.18 -36.42 -48.03
N SER A 321 -4.36 -36.86 -48.97
CA SER A 321 -4.78 -37.78 -50.05
C SER A 321 -5.06 -39.21 -49.57
N LYS A 322 -4.46 -39.61 -48.43
CA LYS A 322 -4.69 -40.92 -47.81
C LYS A 322 -5.98 -41.00 -47.00
N GLU A 323 -6.64 -39.87 -46.73
CA GLU A 323 -7.99 -39.85 -46.15
C GLU A 323 -9.05 -40.09 -47.24
N THR A 324 -9.24 -41.36 -47.59
CA THR A 324 -10.51 -41.76 -48.21
C THR A 324 -11.53 -42.03 -47.12
N ALA A 325 -12.53 -41.15 -47.05
CA ALA A 325 -13.82 -41.32 -46.37
C ALA A 325 -13.82 -41.36 -44.83
N GLY A 326 -13.68 -40.21 -44.17
CA GLY A 326 -13.90 -40.15 -42.71
C GLY A 326 -13.74 -38.81 -42.00
N SER A 327 -14.46 -37.76 -42.44
CA SER A 327 -14.88 -36.57 -41.65
C SER A 327 -14.00 -36.11 -40.46
N GLY A 328 -12.87 -35.45 -40.71
CA GLY A 328 -12.27 -34.53 -39.74
C GLY A 328 -10.84 -34.10 -40.09
N GLU A 329 -10.55 -32.80 -40.09
CA GLU A 329 -9.19 -32.30 -40.35
C GLU A 329 -8.16 -32.93 -39.38
N PRO A 330 -7.02 -33.43 -39.90
CA PRO A 330 -5.97 -33.99 -39.04
C PRO A 330 -5.38 -32.89 -38.15
N LYS A 331 -5.32 -33.14 -36.84
CA LYS A 331 -4.72 -32.22 -35.86
C LYS A 331 -3.40 -32.79 -35.36
N LEU A 332 -2.38 -31.95 -35.35
CA LEU A 332 -1.10 -32.24 -34.68
C LEU A 332 -1.27 -31.99 -33.19
N GLN A 333 -1.10 -33.03 -32.38
CA GLN A 333 -1.16 -32.92 -30.93
C GLN A 333 0.25 -33.10 -30.35
N TYR A 334 0.66 -32.11 -29.54
CA TYR A 334 1.93 -32.10 -28.82
C TYR A 334 1.68 -32.42 -27.34
N GLY A 335 2.53 -33.24 -26.73
CA GLY A 335 2.47 -33.51 -25.29
C GLY A 335 3.36 -34.67 -24.89
N VAL A 336 3.10 -35.22 -23.70
CA VAL A 336 3.91 -36.30 -23.15
C VAL A 336 3.39 -37.64 -23.66
N VAL A 337 4.27 -38.40 -24.33
CA VAL A 337 3.95 -39.75 -24.81
C VAL A 337 3.85 -40.67 -23.60
N GLU A 338 2.69 -41.32 -23.45
CA GLU A 338 2.48 -42.28 -22.37
C GLU A 338 3.57 -43.38 -22.46
N GLU A 339 4.07 -43.79 -21.30
CA GLU A 339 5.17 -44.75 -21.05
C GLU A 339 6.60 -44.19 -20.96
N THR A 340 6.96 -43.10 -21.65
CA THR A 340 8.37 -42.63 -21.63
C THR A 340 8.61 -41.29 -20.93
N GLY A 341 7.56 -40.52 -20.65
CA GLY A 341 7.70 -39.18 -20.07
C GLY A 341 8.35 -38.16 -21.02
N ARG A 342 8.55 -38.52 -22.30
CA ARG A 342 9.17 -37.64 -23.30
C ARG A 342 8.13 -36.87 -24.08
N LEU A 343 8.49 -35.66 -24.47
CA LEU A 343 7.71 -34.85 -25.40
C LEU A 343 7.69 -35.53 -26.77
N GLY A 344 6.49 -35.76 -27.30
CA GLY A 344 6.27 -36.30 -28.62
C GLY A 344 5.15 -35.59 -29.35
N MET A 345 5.11 -35.81 -30.66
CA MET A 345 4.12 -35.26 -31.56
C MET A 345 3.40 -36.40 -32.25
N VAL A 346 2.08 -36.42 -32.20
CA VAL A 346 1.24 -37.43 -32.85
C VAL A 346 0.19 -36.73 -33.71
N VAL A 347 0.02 -37.21 -34.94
CA VAL A 347 -1.08 -36.77 -35.82
C VAL A 347 -2.32 -37.55 -35.44
N VAL A 348 -3.37 -36.86 -35.01
CA VAL A 348 -4.65 -37.48 -34.60
C VAL A 348 -5.71 -37.11 -35.63
N ASN A 349 -6.36 -38.12 -36.21
CA ASN A 349 -7.47 -37.91 -37.14
C ASN A 349 -8.73 -37.52 -36.37
N GLY A 350 -9.50 -36.56 -36.89
CA GLY A 350 -10.51 -35.77 -36.18
C GLY A 350 -11.75 -36.50 -35.62
N VAL A 351 -11.76 -37.84 -35.59
CA VAL A 351 -12.82 -38.64 -34.98
C VAL A 351 -12.25 -39.33 -33.76
N LEU A 352 -12.45 -38.73 -32.58
CA LEU A 352 -11.99 -39.21 -31.26
C LEU A 352 -12.08 -40.75 -31.13
N PRO A 353 -10.95 -41.48 -31.14
CA PRO A 353 -10.87 -42.76 -30.47
C PRO A 353 -10.31 -42.53 -29.06
N GLU A 354 -10.66 -43.43 -28.15
CA GLU A 354 -10.21 -43.43 -26.76
C GLU A 354 -8.69 -43.21 -26.60
N ARG A 355 -8.36 -42.22 -25.76
CA ARG A 355 -7.16 -42.11 -24.91
C ARG A 355 -6.02 -43.11 -25.19
N ARG A 356 -5.28 -42.96 -26.29
CA ARG A 356 -3.95 -43.57 -26.41
C ARG A 356 -3.03 -42.64 -27.20
N GLY A 357 -2.03 -42.10 -26.51
CA GLY A 357 -0.86 -41.56 -27.18
C GLY A 357 -0.26 -40.36 -26.47
N VAL A 358 -1.04 -39.32 -26.19
CA VAL A 358 -0.50 -38.05 -25.71
C VAL A 358 -1.41 -37.44 -24.66
N ARG A 359 -0.94 -37.34 -23.41
CA ARG A 359 -1.66 -36.65 -22.33
C ARG A 359 -1.18 -35.21 -22.18
N ARG A 360 -2.07 -34.34 -21.69
CA ARG A 360 -1.68 -32.99 -21.26
C ARG A 360 -0.80 -33.10 -20.00
N PRO A 361 0.24 -32.24 -19.86
CA PRO A 361 1.08 -32.24 -18.66
C PRO A 361 0.25 -31.90 -17.42
N MET A 362 0.55 -32.57 -16.29
CA MET A 362 -0.16 -32.32 -15.02
C MET A 362 0.34 -31.04 -14.35
N LYS A 363 -0.50 -30.42 -13.52
CA LYS A 363 -0.12 -29.21 -12.77
C LYS A 363 1.03 -29.53 -11.80
N GLY A 364 2.22 -28.98 -12.08
CA GLY A 364 3.46 -29.25 -11.33
C GLY A 364 4.47 -30.16 -12.05
N GLU A 365 4.12 -30.69 -13.23
CA GLU A 365 5.05 -31.42 -14.09
C GLU A 365 5.88 -30.40 -14.90
N VAL A 366 7.20 -30.41 -14.74
CA VAL A 366 8.11 -29.47 -15.42
C VAL A 366 8.25 -29.88 -16.88
N LEU A 367 7.96 -28.95 -17.79
CA LEU A 367 8.11 -29.10 -19.24
C LEU A 367 9.57 -29.15 -19.67
#